data_AF-A0A947J321-F1
#
_entry.id   AF-A0A947J321-F1
#
_cell.length_a   1.000
_cell.length_b   1.000
_cell.length_c   1.000
_cell.angle_alpha   90.00
_cell.angle_beta   90.00
_cell.angle_gamma   90.00
#
_symmetry.space_group_name_H-M   'P 1'
#
loop_
_entity.id
_entity.type
_entity.pdbx_description
1 polymer ?
#
loop_
_entity_poly.entity_id
_entity_poly.type
_entity_poly.pdbx_seq_one_letter_code
_entity_poly.pdbx_strand_id
1 'polypeptide(L)' 'FQLLADRLGCAPDQVLFVGDNYEFDVRGAHDAGMRTAWLRHPGSDPTEPACHDIELGAIDELEARCP' A
#
# COMPACT_ATOMS: atom_id res chain seq x y z
N PHE A 1 9.96 3.07 5.56
CA PHE A 1 8.88 3.96 5.12
C PHE A 1 9.09 5.42 5.51
N GLN A 2 9.42 5.79 6.76
CA GLN A 2 9.65 7.21 7.08
C GLN A 2 10.80 7.87 6.31
N LEU A 3 11.94 7.19 6.19
CA LEU A 3 13.03 7.69 5.33
C LEU A 3 12.60 7.88 3.87
N LEU A 4 11.65 7.08 3.37
CA LEU A 4 11.10 7.22 2.02
C LEU A 4 10.22 8.48 1.94
N ALA A 5 9.29 8.68 2.88
CA ALA A 5 8.45 9.87 2.93
C ALA A 5 9.28 11.15 3.00
N ASP A 6 10.27 11.17 3.90
CA ASP A 6 11.20 12.29 4.08
C ASP A 6 11.96 12.59 2.78
N ARG A 7 12.41 11.55 2.06
CA ARG A 7 13.17 11.72 0.83
C ARG A 7 12.33 12.18 -0.36
N LEU A 8 11.04 11.81 -0.38
CA LEU A 8 10.04 12.32 -1.32
C LEU A 8 9.60 13.75 -0.97
N GLY A 9 9.80 14.19 0.28
CA GLY A 9 9.33 15.49 0.76
C GLY A 9 7.80 15.56 0.91
N CYS A 10 7.15 14.40 1.10
CA CYS A 10 5.71 14.28 1.28
C CYS A 10 5.41 13.89 2.73
N ALA A 11 4.30 14.37 3.28
CA ALA A 11 3.77 13.78 4.51
C ALA A 11 3.33 12.32 4.24
N PRO A 12 3.48 11.39 5.19
CA PRO A 12 3.14 9.98 4.96
C PRO A 12 1.72 9.77 4.40
N ASP A 13 0.73 10.49 4.93
CA ASP A 13 -0.68 10.41 4.51
C ASP A 13 -0.94 10.87 3.06
N GLN A 14 -0.01 11.65 2.49
CA GLN A 14 -0.03 12.06 1.08
C GLN A 14 0.53 11.00 0.13
N VAL A 15 1.26 10.01 0.65
CA VAL A 15 1.85 8.92 -0.13
C VAL A 15 0.85 7.77 -0.25
N LEU A 16 0.64 7.29 -1.47
CA LEU A 16 0.05 5.98 -1.73
C LEU A 16 1.19 5.00 -2.03
N PHE A 17 1.42 4.04 -1.13
CA PHE A 17 2.37 2.96 -1.37
C PHE A 17 1.68 1.78 -2.05
N VAL A 18 2.20 1.35 -3.20
CA VAL A 18 1.65 0.23 -3.98
C VAL A 18 2.64 -0.93 -3.90
N GLY A 19 2.18 -2.11 -3.45
CA GLY A 19 3.03 -3.30 -3.37
C GLY A 19 2.23 -4.60 -3.29
N ASP A 20 2.90 -5.72 -3.52
CA ASP A 20 2.30 -7.05 -3.63
C ASP A 20 2.45 -7.90 -2.36
N ASN A 21 3.47 -7.61 -1.55
CA ASN A 21 3.70 -8.31 -0.29
C ASN A 21 2.91 -7.65 0.85
N TYR A 22 1.90 -8.35 1.37
CA TYR A 22 1.03 -7.78 2.41
C TYR A 22 1.79 -7.32 3.66
N GLU A 23 2.74 -8.13 4.14
CA GLU A 23 3.42 -7.84 5.41
C GLU A 23 4.48 -6.74 5.25
N PHE A 24 5.27 -6.82 4.18
CA PHE A 24 6.38 -5.89 4.01
C PHE A 24 5.98 -4.58 3.33
N ASP A 25 5.08 -4.62 2.36
CA ASP A 25 4.67 -3.44 1.59
C ASP A 25 3.47 -2.74 2.23
N VAL A 26 2.40 -3.49 2.49
CA VAL A 26 1.13 -2.92 2.95
C VAL A 26 1.21 -2.57 4.43
N ARG A 27 1.45 -3.56 5.30
CA ARG A 27 1.48 -3.32 6.75
C ARG A 27 2.57 -2.34 7.13
N GLY A 28 3.77 -2.50 6.59
CA GLY A 28 4.89 -1.59 6.85
C GLY A 28 4.61 -0.14 6.45
N ALA A 29 3.94 0.10 5.31
CA ALA A 29 3.59 1.45 4.87
C ALA A 29 2.40 2.02 5.65
N HIS A 30 1.38 1.21 5.94
CA HIS A 30 0.23 1.58 6.76
C HIS A 30 0.68 2.01 8.17
N ASP A 31 1.54 1.23 8.83
CA ASP A 31 2.04 1.53 10.17
C ASP A 31 2.93 2.78 10.21
N ALA A 32 3.47 3.18 9.06
CA ALA A 32 4.17 4.44 8.87
C ALA A 32 3.24 5.64 8.62
N GLY A 33 1.93 5.42 8.52
CA GLY A 33 0.91 6.44 8.28
C GLY A 33 0.65 6.73 6.80
N MET A 34 1.10 5.87 5.88
CA MET A 34 0.82 6.01 4.46
C MET A 34 -0.53 5.39 4.08
N ARG A 35 -1.11 5.88 2.98
CA ARG A 35 -2.15 5.14 2.27
C ARG A 35 -1.52 3.99 1.52
N THR A 36 -2.25 2.90 1.32
CA THR A 36 -1.71 1.67 0.74
C THR A 36 -2.65 1.05 -0.29
N ALA A 37 -2.08 0.63 -1.42
CA ALA A 37 -2.75 -0.20 -2.40
C ALA A 37 -2.06 -1.56 -2.46
N TRP A 38 -2.83 -2.62 -2.22
CA TRP A 38 -2.35 -3.98 -2.27
C TRP A 38 -2.60 -4.60 -3.65
N LEU A 39 -1.52 -4.98 -4.33
CA LEU A 39 -1.58 -5.78 -5.54
C LEU A 39 -1.74 -7.26 -5.13
N ARG A 40 -2.97 -7.73 -5.09
CA ARG A 40 -3.30 -9.05 -4.56
C ARG A 40 -2.90 -10.16 -5.54
N HIS A 41 -2.10 -11.09 -5.06
CA HIS A 41 -1.84 -12.36 -5.74
C HIS A 41 -2.70 -13.50 -5.16
N PRO A 42 -3.12 -14.48 -5.97
CA PRO A 42 -3.79 -15.67 -5.45
C PRO A 42 -2.92 -16.38 -4.41
N GLY A 43 -3.45 -16.60 -3.21
CA GLY A 43 -2.75 -17.29 -2.12
C GLY A 43 -1.86 -16.42 -1.24
N SER A 44 -1.86 -15.10 -1.43
CA SER A 44 -1.15 -14.15 -0.55
C SER A 44 -2.06 -13.48 0.48
N ASP A 45 -3.16 -14.12 0.86
CA ASP A 45 -4.11 -13.54 1.80
C ASP A 45 -3.44 -13.32 3.17
N PRO A 46 -3.68 -12.15 3.80
CA PRO A 46 -3.07 -11.83 5.08
C PRO A 46 -3.56 -12.75 6.19
N THR A 47 -2.67 -13.09 7.12
CA THR A 47 -3.01 -13.88 8.31
C THR A 47 -3.71 -13.06 9.40
N GLU A 48 -3.60 -11.74 9.31
CA GLU A 48 -4.14 -10.75 10.22
C GLU A 48 -5.20 -9.89 9.50
N PRO A 49 -6.03 -9.12 10.23
CA PRO A 49 -6.97 -8.21 9.60
C PRO A 49 -6.30 -7.27 8.59
N ALA A 50 -6.99 -7.08 7.47
CA ALA A 50 -6.54 -6.25 6.38
C ALA A 50 -6.48 -4.76 6.77
N CYS A 51 -5.39 -4.08 6.41
CA CYS A 51 -5.15 -2.65 6.62
C CYS A 51 -4.96 -1.83 5.33
N HIS A 52 -5.02 -2.46 4.16
CA HIS A 52 -4.96 -1.78 2.86
C HIS A 52 -6.17 -0.86 2.59
N ASP A 53 -5.94 0.25 1.90
CA ASP A 53 -7.00 1.17 1.46
C ASP A 53 -7.60 0.76 0.11
N ILE A 54 -6.78 0.20 -0.79
CA ILE A 54 -7.16 -0.18 -2.15
C ILE A 54 -6.68 -1.61 -2.44
N GLU A 55 -7.57 -2.49 -2.92
CA GLU A 55 -7.18 -3.79 -3.48
C GLU A 55 -7.13 -3.70 -5.01
N LEU A 56 -6.07 -4.24 -5.60
CA LEU A 56 -5.84 -4.30 -7.04
C LEU A 56 -5.60 -5.75 -7.46
N GLY A 57 -6.25 -6.20 -8.53
CA GLY A 57 -5.93 -7.47 -9.19
C GLY A 57 -4.77 -7.33 -10.20
N ALA A 58 -4.57 -6.11 -10.71
CA ALA A 58 -3.52 -5.74 -11.64
C ALA A 58 -3.19 -4.24 -11.51
N ILE A 59 -1.97 -3.84 -11.89
CA ILE A 59 -1.48 -2.46 -11.68
C ILE A 59 -2.19 -1.42 -12.57
N ASP A 60 -2.69 -1.83 -13.73
CA ASP A 60 -3.44 -0.98 -14.65
C ASP A 60 -4.82 -0.59 -14.11
N GLU A 61 -5.33 -1.29 -13.10
CA GLU A 61 -6.55 -0.90 -12.38
C GLU A 61 -6.36 0.33 -11.49
N LEU A 62 -5.12 0.75 -11.22
CA LEU A 62 -4.79 1.82 -10.26
C LEU A 62 -5.46 3.15 -10.60
N GLU A 63 -5.44 3.57 -11.86
CA GLU A 63 -6.04 4.84 -12.30
C GLU A 63 -7.56 4.86 -12.06
N ALA A 64 -8.22 3.71 -12.23
CA ALA A 64 -9.67 3.60 -12.01
C ALA A 64 -10.06 3.53 -10.53
N ARG A 65 -9.10 3.30 -9.63
CA ARG A 65 -9.30 3.07 -8.20
C ARG A 65 -8.77 4.21 -7.33
N CYS A 66 -7.86 5.03 -7.84
CA CYS A 66 -7.42 6.26 -7.20
C CYS A 66 -8.40 7.41 -7.48
N PRO A 67 -8.99 8.03 -6.44
CA PRO A 67 -9.80 9.24 -6.60
C PRO A 67 -8.97 10.47 -6.97
#